data_AF-A0A4U5MHB6-F1
#
_entry.id   AF-A0A4U5MHB6-F1
#
_cell.length_a   1.000
_cell.length_b   1.000
_cell.length_c   1.000
_cell.angle_alpha   90.00
_cell.angle_beta   90.00
_cell.angle_gamma   90.00
#
_symmetry.space_group_name_H-M   'P 1'
#
loop_
_entity.id
_entity.type
_entity.pdbx_description
1 polymer ?
#
loop_
_entity_poly.entity_id
_entity_poly.type
_entity_poly.pdbx_seq_one_letter_code
_entity_poly.pdbx_strand_id
1 'polypeptide(L)'
;MSSRVHIREVNFLNNPAPYTEGFNVEIIFEVVEDLSGDLEWELIYVGDPASEDGDQVLESVVVGPIKEGRHKFTLEASAPDSTKISQDDIRGCTVLILTCKYQDEKFVKVGYYVSVDYTEEELRETPPEPVDISKLERCVKINDVRVSHFAIKWADEEASEVLQQPEEEDIAMEE
;
A
#
# COMPACT_ATOMS: atom_id res chain seq x y z
N MET A 1 -3.47 21.43 -3.00
CA MET A 1 -2.39 20.56 -3.50
C MET A 1 -3.01 19.28 -4.03
N SER A 2 -2.77 18.95 -5.30
CA SER A 2 -3.18 17.66 -5.87
C SER A 2 -2.10 16.62 -5.55
N SER A 3 -2.45 15.35 -5.35
CA SER A 3 -1.45 14.27 -5.33
C SER A 3 -0.70 14.25 -6.67
N ARG A 4 0.62 14.04 -6.65
CA ARG A 4 1.45 13.91 -7.87
C ARG A 4 1.44 12.50 -8.43
N VAL A 5 1.07 11.52 -7.60
CA VAL A 5 1.02 10.10 -7.95
C VAL A 5 -0.41 9.60 -7.79
N HIS A 6 -0.88 8.87 -8.80
CA HIS A 6 -2.22 8.29 -8.85
C HIS A 6 -2.15 6.80 -9.19
N ILE A 7 -2.60 5.95 -8.27
CA ILE A 7 -2.79 4.53 -8.56
C ILE A 7 -3.94 4.40 -9.55
N ARG A 8 -3.70 3.71 -10.68
CA ARG A 8 -4.70 3.46 -11.71
C ARG A 8 -5.30 2.08 -11.56
N GLU A 9 -4.46 1.06 -11.45
CA GLU A 9 -4.89 -0.33 -11.35
C GLU A 9 -3.97 -1.09 -10.39
N VAL A 10 -4.55 -2.06 -9.69
CA VAL A 10 -3.84 -3.01 -8.83
C VAL A 10 -4.46 -4.38 -9.08
N ASN A 11 -3.67 -5.27 -9.70
CA ASN A 11 -4.12 -6.57 -10.14
C ASN A 11 -3.40 -7.67 -9.34
N PHE A 12 -4.16 -8.50 -8.64
CA PHE A 12 -3.62 -9.69 -7.97
C PHE A 12 -3.55 -10.84 -9.00
N LEU A 13 -2.34 -11.18 -9.43
CA LEU A 13 -2.11 -12.12 -10.53
C LEU A 13 -2.36 -13.58 -10.12
N ASN A 14 -2.21 -13.90 -8.83
CA ASN A 14 -2.47 -15.22 -8.25
C ASN A 14 -3.61 -15.15 -7.23
N ASN A 15 -4.84 -14.98 -7.71
CA ASN A 15 -6.03 -14.88 -6.88
C ASN A 15 -7.24 -15.60 -7.52
N PRO A 16 -7.92 -16.53 -6.81
CA PRO A 16 -7.56 -17.08 -5.49
C PRO A 16 -6.28 -17.92 -5.54
N ALA A 17 -5.65 -18.16 -4.38
CA ALA A 17 -4.43 -18.96 -4.25
C ALA A 17 -4.34 -19.64 -2.87
N PRO A 18 -3.52 -20.69 -2.71
CA PRO A 18 -3.23 -21.28 -1.40
C PRO A 18 -2.74 -20.23 -0.40
N TYR A 19 -3.12 -20.37 0.87
CA TYR A 19 -2.73 -19.43 1.92
C TYR A 19 -1.20 -19.28 2.07
N THR A 20 -0.48 -20.38 1.86
CA THR A 20 0.98 -20.48 1.97
C THR A 20 1.74 -19.90 0.77
N GLU A 21 1.04 -19.50 -0.29
CA GLU A 21 1.66 -18.91 -1.48
C GLU A 21 1.92 -17.41 -1.28
N GLY A 22 2.97 -16.84 -1.88
CA GLY A 22 3.22 -15.40 -1.88
C GLY A 22 2.21 -14.60 -2.71
N PHE A 23 2.14 -13.28 -2.58
CA PHE A 23 1.26 -12.43 -3.39
C PHE A 23 2.02 -11.87 -4.60
N ASN A 24 1.44 -11.98 -5.80
CA ASN A 24 1.94 -11.34 -7.00
C ASN A 24 1.00 -10.19 -7.38
N VAL A 25 1.43 -8.96 -7.11
CA VAL A 25 0.60 -7.76 -7.28
C VAL A 25 1.18 -6.91 -8.40
N GLU A 26 0.47 -6.82 -9.52
CA GLU A 26 0.80 -5.87 -10.58
C GLU A 26 0.20 -4.50 -10.23
N ILE A 27 1.06 -3.50 -10.11
CA ILE A 27 0.69 -2.13 -9.75
C ILE A 27 0.92 -1.24 -10.96
N ILE A 28 -0.14 -0.52 -11.35
CA ILE A 28 -0.10 0.46 -12.43
C ILE A 28 -0.45 1.82 -11.85
N PHE A 29 0.47 2.76 -11.94
CA PHE A 29 0.30 4.12 -11.43
C PHE A 29 0.72 5.15 -12.46
N GLU A 30 0.22 6.37 -12.29
CA GLU A 30 0.53 7.50 -13.14
C GLU A 30 1.11 8.62 -12.29
N VAL A 31 2.14 9.27 -12.83
CA VAL A 31 2.85 10.36 -12.18
C VAL A 31 2.71 11.59 -13.06
N VAL A 32 2.26 12.69 -12.44
CA VAL A 32 1.92 13.94 -13.13
C VAL A 32 3.17 14.76 -13.50
N GLU A 33 4.25 14.63 -12.74
CA GLU A 33 5.51 15.34 -12.95
C GLU A 33 6.70 14.51 -12.45
N ASP A 34 7.90 14.79 -12.94
CA ASP A 34 9.12 14.13 -12.46
C ASP A 34 9.26 14.28 -10.94
N LEU A 35 9.48 13.18 -10.22
CA LEU A 35 9.74 13.23 -8.79
C LEU A 35 11.26 13.26 -8.54
N SER A 36 11.67 14.08 -7.57
CA SER A 36 13.05 14.18 -7.13
C SER A 36 13.49 13.02 -6.23
N GLY A 37 12.54 12.35 -5.58
CA GLY A 37 12.77 11.18 -4.74
C GLY A 37 12.09 9.90 -5.26
N ASP A 38 12.38 8.80 -4.57
CA ASP A 38 11.84 7.49 -4.88
C ASP A 38 10.48 7.26 -4.20
N LEU A 39 9.71 6.30 -4.72
CA LEU A 39 8.47 5.83 -4.11
C LEU A 39 8.73 4.51 -3.39
N GLU A 40 8.38 4.44 -2.11
CA GLU A 40 8.39 3.18 -1.36
C GLU A 40 6.99 2.57 -1.37
N TRP A 41 6.90 1.30 -1.72
CA TRP A 41 5.67 0.52 -1.75
C TRP A 41 5.77 -0.62 -0.75
N GLU A 42 4.81 -0.71 0.16
CA GLU A 42 4.75 -1.78 1.14
C GLU A 42 3.45 -2.55 1.01
N LEU A 43 3.54 -3.88 1.01
CA LEU A 43 2.39 -4.77 1.14
C LEU A 43 2.35 -5.30 2.57
N ILE A 44 1.27 -4.99 3.28
CA ILE A 44 1.11 -5.28 4.71
C ILE A 44 -0.10 -6.19 4.89
N TYR A 45 0.05 -7.25 5.67
CA TYR A 45 -1.02 -8.17 6.05
C TYR A 45 -1.44 -7.90 7.49
N VAL A 46 -2.72 -7.66 7.71
CA VAL A 46 -3.25 -7.44 9.06
C VAL A 46 -3.38 -8.79 9.77
N GLY A 47 -2.56 -9.00 10.80
CA GLY A 47 -2.55 -10.26 11.57
C GLY A 47 -3.60 -10.29 12.69
N ASP A 48 -3.98 -9.13 13.22
CA ASP A 48 -4.99 -9.00 14.27
C ASP A 48 -5.97 -7.88 13.88
N PRO A 49 -7.28 -8.15 13.72
CA PRO A 49 -8.25 -7.10 13.41
C PRO A 49 -8.43 -6.07 14.54
N ALA A 50 -8.00 -6.37 15.76
CA ALA A 50 -8.14 -5.51 16.93
C ALA A 50 -6.89 -4.66 17.23
N SER A 51 -5.72 -5.00 16.68
CA SER A 51 -4.47 -4.26 16.89
C SER A 51 -3.55 -4.25 15.67
N GLU A 52 -2.85 -3.14 15.46
CA GLU A 52 -1.79 -3.04 14.44
C GLU A 52 -0.50 -3.76 14.88
N ASP A 53 -0.38 -4.21 16.13
CA ASP A 53 0.81 -4.92 16.64
C ASP A 53 1.04 -6.28 15.93
N GLY A 54 -0.02 -6.86 15.36
CA GLY A 54 0.02 -8.10 14.60
C GLY A 54 0.31 -7.92 13.10
N ASP A 55 0.42 -6.68 12.62
CA ASP A 55 0.60 -6.39 11.21
C ASP A 55 1.97 -6.85 10.71
N GLN A 56 1.98 -7.49 9.54
CA GLN A 56 3.18 -8.05 8.94
C GLN A 56 3.45 -7.36 7.61
N VAL A 57 4.58 -6.66 7.51
CA VAL A 57 5.09 -6.18 6.22
C VAL A 57 5.59 -7.41 5.44
N LEU A 58 4.87 -7.78 4.39
CA LEU A 58 5.18 -8.94 3.56
C LEU A 58 6.30 -8.63 2.56
N GLU A 59 6.34 -7.40 2.07
CA GLU A 59 7.35 -6.90 1.15
C GLU A 59 7.43 -5.37 1.21
N SER A 60 8.63 -4.82 0.99
CA SER A 60 8.86 -3.39 0.79
C SER A 60 9.80 -3.18 -0.40
N VAL A 61 9.34 -2.40 -1.38
CA VAL A 61 10.11 -2.10 -2.59
C VAL A 61 10.19 -0.60 -2.84
N VAL A 62 11.41 -0.14 -3.10
CA VAL A 62 11.68 1.25 -3.49
C VAL A 62 11.79 1.32 -5.00
N VAL A 63 11.00 2.19 -5.61
CA VAL A 63 10.95 2.39 -7.06
C VAL A 63 11.42 3.80 -7.38
N GLY A 64 12.51 3.89 -8.14
CA GLY A 64 13.04 5.13 -8.65
C GLY A 64 14.20 4.91 -9.62
N PRO A 65 14.59 5.94 -10.40
CA PRO A 65 14.02 7.29 -10.45
C PRO A 65 12.62 7.33 -11.12
N ILE A 66 11.75 8.23 -10.66
CA ILE A 66 10.36 8.33 -11.13
C ILE A 66 10.19 9.52 -12.10
N LYS A 67 9.78 9.21 -13.33
CA LYS A 67 9.50 10.20 -14.39
C LYS A 67 8.00 10.43 -14.58
N GLU A 68 7.64 11.55 -15.16
CA GLU A 68 6.26 11.79 -15.61
C GLU A 68 5.76 10.66 -16.51
N GLY A 69 4.51 10.26 -16.33
CA GLY A 69 3.81 9.30 -17.17
C GLY A 69 3.31 8.06 -16.41
N ARG A 70 2.97 7.02 -17.18
CA ARG A 70 2.39 5.77 -16.67
C ARG A 70 3.49 4.74 -16.42
N HIS A 71 3.49 4.19 -15.21
CA HIS A 71 4.43 3.16 -14.75
C HIS A 71 3.68 1.88 -14.41
N LYS A 72 4.38 0.75 -14.58
CA LYS A 72 3.88 -0.57 -14.23
C LYS A 72 5.04 -1.39 -13.68
N PHE A 73 4.80 -2.06 -12.56
CA PHE A 73 5.72 -3.09 -12.04
C PHE A 73 4.93 -4.17 -11.30
N THR A 74 5.61 -5.29 -11.03
CA THR A 74 5.06 -6.38 -10.22
C THR A 74 5.78 -6.42 -8.89
N LEU A 75 5.01 -6.39 -7.81
CA LEU A 75 5.45 -6.60 -6.44
C LEU A 75 5.21 -8.06 -6.07
N GLU A 76 6.29 -8.80 -5.83
CA GLU A 76 6.26 -10.19 -5.39
C GLU A 76 6.50 -10.22 -3.89
N ALA A 77 5.50 -10.60 -3.11
CA ALA A 77 5.56 -10.63 -1.65
C ALA A 77 5.43 -12.06 -1.12
N SER A 78 6.04 -12.34 0.03
CA SER A 78 5.91 -13.64 0.69
C SER A 78 4.53 -13.82 1.34
N ALA A 79 4.17 -15.07 1.67
CA ALA A 79 2.98 -15.35 2.48
C ALA A 79 3.16 -14.80 3.91
N PRO A 80 2.07 -14.45 4.61
CA PRO A 80 2.15 -14.04 6.01
C PRO A 80 2.67 -15.18 6.90
N ASP A 81 3.39 -14.83 7.96
CA ASP A 81 3.84 -15.79 8.96
C ASP A 81 2.66 -16.17 9.87
N SER A 82 2.09 -17.34 9.60
CA SER A 82 1.00 -17.93 10.37
C SER A 82 1.29 -18.14 11.85
N THR A 83 2.57 -18.20 12.26
CA THR A 83 2.92 -18.39 13.69
C THR A 83 2.68 -17.13 14.53
N LYS A 84 2.56 -15.97 13.87
CA LYS A 84 2.27 -14.67 14.51
C LYS A 84 0.78 -14.32 14.51
N ILE A 85 -0.05 -15.17 13.93
CA ILE A 85 -1.51 -14.96 13.82
C ILE A 85 -2.19 -15.96 14.75
N SER A 86 -3.19 -15.51 15.49
CA SER A 86 -3.98 -16.40 16.36
C SER A 86 -4.68 -17.47 15.53
N GLN A 87 -4.77 -18.70 16.04
CA GLN A 87 -5.46 -19.80 15.33
C GLN A 87 -6.92 -19.45 15.00
N ASP A 88 -7.56 -18.63 15.84
CA ASP A 88 -8.94 -18.16 15.65
C ASP A 88 -9.05 -17.11 14.53
N ASP A 89 -7.97 -16.37 14.24
CA ASP A 89 -7.93 -15.28 13.26
C ASP A 89 -7.29 -15.68 11.92
N ILE A 90 -6.63 -16.84 11.84
CA ILE A 90 -6.07 -17.37 10.58
C ILE A 90 -7.19 -17.60 9.55
N ARG A 91 -8.37 -18.07 10.00
CA ARG A 91 -9.53 -18.33 9.15
C ARG A 91 -10.53 -17.18 9.27
N GLY A 92 -11.13 -16.79 8.15
CA GLY A 92 -12.19 -15.80 8.13
C GLY A 92 -11.87 -14.66 7.17
N CYS A 93 -12.04 -13.42 7.63
CA CYS A 93 -11.80 -12.24 6.82
C CYS A 93 -10.76 -11.36 7.50
N THR A 94 -9.73 -10.99 6.75
CA THR A 94 -8.72 -10.02 7.17
C THR A 94 -8.51 -8.94 6.10
N VAL A 95 -7.57 -8.03 6.32
CA VAL A 95 -7.25 -6.92 5.42
C VAL A 95 -5.80 -7.02 4.95
N LEU A 96 -5.61 -6.85 3.64
CA LEU A 96 -4.32 -6.64 3.00
C LEU A 96 -4.20 -5.18 2.61
N ILE A 97 -3.13 -4.52 3.00
CA ILE A 97 -2.93 -3.09 2.84
C ILE A 97 -1.73 -2.86 1.93
N LEU A 98 -1.96 -2.27 0.76
CA LEU A 98 -0.90 -1.70 -0.06
C LEU A 98 -0.74 -0.23 0.33
N THR A 99 0.46 0.17 0.73
CA THR A 99 0.78 1.58 0.99
C THR A 99 1.83 2.08 0.02
N CYS A 100 1.78 3.38 -0.30
CA CYS A 100 2.87 4.05 -0.97
C CYS A 100 3.28 5.30 -0.20
N LYS A 101 4.59 5.47 -0.04
CA LYS A 101 5.24 6.57 0.66
C LYS A 101 6.16 7.32 -0.31
N TYR A 102 6.32 8.60 -0.04
CA TYR A 102 7.32 9.45 -0.67
C TYR A 102 8.07 10.16 0.45
N GLN A 103 9.40 10.04 0.48
CA GLN A 103 10.23 10.61 1.55
C GLN A 103 9.74 10.26 2.96
N ASP A 104 9.47 8.97 3.20
CA ASP A 104 8.93 8.43 4.46
C ASP A 104 7.51 8.91 4.83
N GLU A 105 6.88 9.79 4.03
CA GLU A 105 5.50 10.22 4.23
C GLU A 105 4.52 9.38 3.40
N LYS A 106 3.64 8.65 4.08
CA LYS A 106 2.56 7.86 3.47
C LYS A 106 1.48 8.78 2.89
N PHE A 107 1.30 8.76 1.58
CA PHE A 107 0.27 9.57 0.90
C PHE A 107 -0.91 8.75 0.38
N VAL A 108 -0.76 7.43 0.24
CA VAL A 108 -1.87 6.54 -0.17
C VAL A 108 -1.84 5.22 0.56
N LYS A 109 -3.04 4.76 0.94
CA LYS A 109 -3.31 3.46 1.56
C LYS A 109 -4.48 2.81 0.82
N VAL A 110 -4.26 1.61 0.30
CA VAL A 110 -5.27 0.81 -0.40
C VAL A 110 -5.48 -0.49 0.37
N GLY A 111 -6.66 -0.64 0.97
CA GLY A 111 -7.05 -1.84 1.72
C GLY A 111 -7.92 -2.77 0.90
N TYR A 112 -7.60 -4.05 0.91
CA TYR A 112 -8.36 -5.14 0.30
C TYR A 112 -8.80 -6.12 1.37
N TYR A 113 -10.04 -6.59 1.30
CA TYR A 113 -10.45 -7.72 2.12
C TYR A 113 -9.88 -9.02 1.58
N VAL A 114 -9.35 -9.86 2.46
CA VAL A 114 -8.87 -11.21 2.14
C VAL A 114 -9.72 -12.20 2.90
N SER A 115 -10.44 -13.04 2.17
CA SER A 115 -11.18 -14.16 2.72
C SER A 115 -10.27 -15.38 2.74
N VAL A 116 -10.10 -16.01 3.90
CA VAL A 116 -9.35 -17.25 4.08
C VAL A 116 -10.29 -18.33 4.57
N ASP A 117 -10.46 -19.39 3.79
CA ASP A 117 -11.34 -20.50 4.14
C ASP A 117 -10.84 -21.82 3.51
N TYR A 118 -11.41 -22.95 3.93
CA TYR A 118 -11.13 -24.23 3.29
C TYR A 118 -11.84 -24.34 1.94
N THR A 119 -11.19 -25.01 0.99
CA THR A 119 -11.79 -25.34 -0.31
C THR A 119 -12.83 -26.46 -0.19
N GLU A 120 -12.60 -27.42 0.70
CA GLU A 120 -13.46 -28.58 0.91
C GLU A 120 -14.64 -28.26 1.82
N GLU A 121 -15.86 -28.63 1.40
CA GLU A 121 -17.10 -28.36 2.15
C GLU A 121 -17.10 -29.04 3.53
N GLU A 122 -16.61 -30.27 3.62
CA GLU A 122 -16.54 -31.03 4.88
C GLU A 122 -15.69 -30.31 5.94
N LEU A 123 -14.56 -29.73 5.52
CA LEU A 123 -13.66 -28.97 6.40
C LEU A 123 -14.23 -27.59 6.75
N ARG A 124 -15.12 -27.03 5.91
CA ARG A 124 -15.82 -25.79 6.23
C ARG A 124 -16.88 -25.98 7.31
N GLU A 125 -17.64 -27.07 7.23
CA GLU A 125 -18.70 -27.40 8.20
C GLU A 125 -18.12 -27.92 9.51
N THR A 126 -17.06 -28.72 9.44
CA THR A 126 -16.39 -29.30 10.62
C THR A 126 -14.89 -28.98 10.58
N PRO A 127 -14.48 -27.75 10.95
CA PRO A 127 -13.08 -27.35 10.89
C PRO A 127 -12.22 -28.20 11.83
N PRO A 128 -11.06 -28.69 11.37
CA PRO A 128 -10.13 -29.40 12.25
C PRO A 128 -9.51 -28.43 13.28
N GLU A 129 -9.24 -28.94 14.48
CA GLU A 129 -8.49 -28.26 15.53
C GLU A 129 -7.19 -29.04 15.79
N PRO A 130 -5.99 -28.46 15.58
CA PRO A 130 -5.70 -27.09 15.12
C PRO A 130 -5.96 -26.88 13.61
N VAL A 131 -5.98 -25.62 13.17
CA VAL A 131 -6.27 -25.22 11.78
C VAL A 131 -5.21 -25.80 10.83
N ASP A 132 -5.66 -26.49 9.78
CA ASP A 132 -4.78 -27.09 8.76
C ASP A 132 -4.45 -26.06 7.67
N ILE A 133 -3.40 -25.26 7.91
CA ILE A 133 -2.95 -24.17 7.03
C ILE A 133 -2.68 -24.65 5.59
N SER A 134 -2.28 -25.92 5.43
CA SER A 134 -1.96 -26.48 4.11
C SER A 134 -3.16 -26.61 3.17
N LYS A 135 -4.38 -26.57 3.72
CA LYS A 135 -5.65 -26.69 2.98
C LYS A 135 -6.44 -25.39 2.92
N LEU A 136 -5.88 -24.30 3.43
CA LEU A 136 -6.50 -22.99 3.35
C LEU A 136 -6.25 -22.37 1.97
N GLU A 137 -7.30 -21.79 1.42
CA GLU A 137 -7.25 -20.92 0.26
C GLU A 137 -7.55 -19.49 0.69
N ARG A 138 -6.83 -18.54 0.11
CA ARG A 138 -7.10 -17.11 0.27
C ARG A 138 -7.66 -16.53 -1.03
N CYS A 139 -8.60 -15.62 -0.86
CA CYS A 139 -9.24 -14.88 -1.93
C CYS A 139 -9.28 -13.39 -1.59
N VAL A 140 -8.52 -12.59 -2.32
CA VAL A 140 -8.50 -11.13 -2.25
C VAL A 140 -9.71 -10.56 -2.98
N LYS A 141 -10.53 -9.77 -2.30
CA LYS A 141 -11.74 -9.14 -2.84
C LYS A 141 -11.38 -7.82 -3.53
N ILE A 142 -11.10 -7.90 -4.82
CA ILE A 142 -10.75 -6.73 -5.65
C ILE A 142 -11.90 -5.72 -5.85
N ASN A 143 -13.15 -6.16 -5.67
CA ASN A 143 -14.34 -5.32 -5.86
C ASN A 143 -14.70 -4.47 -4.62
N ASP A 144 -14.17 -4.84 -3.45
CA ASP A 144 -14.44 -4.13 -2.18
C ASP A 144 -13.11 -3.57 -1.65
N VAL A 145 -12.65 -2.53 -2.35
CA VAL A 145 -11.39 -1.85 -2.06
C VAL A 145 -11.64 -0.53 -1.34
N ARG A 146 -10.84 -0.26 -0.31
CA ARG A 146 -10.87 1.00 0.44
C ARG A 146 -9.62 1.80 0.15
N VAL A 147 -9.78 2.95 -0.48
CA VAL A 147 -8.66 3.86 -0.79
C VAL A 147 -8.72 5.06 0.16
N SER A 148 -7.61 5.34 0.84
CA SER A 148 -7.41 6.53 1.65
C SER A 148 -6.21 7.31 1.13
N HIS A 149 -6.39 8.62 0.98
CA HIS A 149 -5.33 9.54 0.56
C HIS A 149 -4.97 10.47 1.72
N PHE A 150 -3.69 10.77 1.85
CA PHE A 150 -3.15 11.70 2.84
C PHE A 150 -2.38 12.79 2.10
N ALA A 151 -2.59 14.05 2.51
CA ALA A 151 -1.82 15.16 1.95
C ALA A 151 -0.41 15.13 2.55
N ILE A 152 0.59 15.16 1.67
CA ILE A 152 2.02 15.23 2.03
C ILE A 152 2.65 16.42 1.35
N LYS A 153 3.81 16.86 1.85
CA LYS A 153 4.62 17.87 1.17
C LYS A 153 5.42 17.19 0.06
N TRP A 154 5.31 17.71 -1.14
CA TRP A 154 6.15 17.29 -2.26
C TRP A 154 7.30 18.29 -2.36
N ALA A 155 8.54 17.80 -2.36
CA ALA A 155 9.76 18.60 -2.15
C ALA A 155 9.96 19.82 -3.08
N ASP A 156 9.20 19.97 -4.17
CA ASP A 156 9.30 21.14 -5.06
C ASP A 156 8.46 22.37 -4.64
N GLU A 157 7.74 22.34 -3.50
CA GLU A 157 6.99 23.52 -3.04
C GLU A 157 7.86 24.66 -2.48
N GLU A 158 9.15 24.45 -2.17
CA GLU A 158 10.02 25.52 -1.62
C GLU A 158 10.58 26.49 -2.68
N ALA A 159 10.31 26.30 -3.98
CA ALA A 159 10.82 27.19 -5.02
C ALA A 159 9.92 28.40 -5.36
N SER A 160 8.74 28.54 -4.74
CA SER A 160 7.75 29.56 -5.14
C SER A 160 7.45 30.69 -4.12
N GLU A 161 8.09 30.72 -2.95
CA GLU A 161 7.89 31.79 -1.95
C GLU A 161 9.03 32.83 -1.85
N VAL A 162 9.86 33.02 -2.88
CA VAL A 162 10.89 34.09 -2.90
C VAL A 162 10.61 35.15 -3.97
N LEU A 163 9.40 35.69 -4.04
CA LEU A 163 9.14 36.93 -4.79
C LEU A 163 7.98 37.72 -4.17
N GLN A 164 8.26 38.42 -3.08
CA GLN A 164 7.63 39.73 -2.74
C GLN A 164 8.28 40.29 -1.47
N GLN A 165 9.45 40.90 -1.62
CA GLN A 165 9.81 42.05 -0.79
C GLN A 165 9.67 43.28 -1.70
N PRO A 166 8.82 44.27 -1.37
CA PRO A 166 8.93 45.56 -2.01
C PRO A 166 10.23 46.22 -1.54
N GLU A 167 11.11 46.55 -2.49
CA GLU A 167 12.18 47.52 -2.27
C GLU A 167 11.52 48.87 -1.94
N GLU A 168 11.58 49.30 -0.68
CA GLU A 168 11.42 50.71 -0.35
C GLU A 168 12.71 51.42 -0.78
N GLU A 169 12.66 52.08 -1.94
CA GLU A 169 13.68 53.02 -2.37
C GLU A 169 13.73 54.23 -1.42
N ASP A 170 14.79 54.28 -0.62
CA ASP A 170 15.28 55.47 0.06
C ASP A 170 15.66 56.53 -1.00
N ILE A 171 14.81 57.54 -1.20
CA ILE A 171 15.22 58.79 -1.86
C ILE A 171 14.82 59.95 -0.95
N ALA A 172 15.71 60.29 -0.02
CA ALA A 172 15.69 61.57 0.67
C ALA A 172 17.09 62.18 0.67
N MET A 173 17.39 62.98 -0.35
CA MET A 173 18.41 64.03 -0.30
C MET A 173 18.14 65.04 -1.42
N GLU A 174 17.69 66.24 -1.09
CA GLU A 174 18.36 67.49 -1.45
C GLU A 174 17.78 68.68 -0.67
N GLU A 175 18.65 69.67 -0.49
CA GLU A 175 18.64 70.77 0.48
C GLU A 175 17.60 71.89 0.26
#